data_AF-A0A7W0RCN9-F1
#
_entry.id   AF-A0A7W0RCN9-F1
#
_cell.length_a   1.000
_cell.length_b   1.000
_cell.length_c   1.000
_cell.angle_alpha   90.00
_cell.angle_beta   90.00
_cell.angle_gamma   90.00
#
_symmetry.space_group_name_H-M   'P 1'
#
loop_
_entity.id
_entity.type
_entity.pdbx_description
1 polymer ?
#
loop_
_entity_poly.entity_id
_entity_poly.type
_entity_poly.pdbx_seq_one_letter_code
_entity_poly.pdbx_strand_id
1 'polypeptide(L)' 'MIDVVLPVLNEADALPWVVGRMPPGYGPLVVDNGSTDGSG' A
#
# COMPACT_ATOMS: atom_id res chain seq x y z
N MET A 1 -16.14 -4.26 6.98
CA MET A 1 -14.91 -3.52 6.68
C MET A 1 -13.77 -4.49 6.91
N ILE A 2 -12.89 -4.67 5.93
CA ILE A 2 -11.75 -5.60 5.98
C ILE A 2 -10.50 -4.76 5.76
N ASP A 3 -9.51 -4.89 6.64
CA ASP A 3 -8.22 -4.26 6.45
C ASP A 3 -7.28 -5.20 5.68
N VAL A 4 -6.57 -4.65 4.70
CA VAL A 4 -5.60 -5.38 3.87
C VAL A 4 -4.22 -4.82 4.13
N VAL A 5 -3.37 -5.64 4.72
CA VAL A 5 -1.97 -5.28 4.95
C VAL A 5 -1.20 -5.38 3.63
N LEU A 6 -0.61 -4.26 3.22
CA LEU A 6 0.27 -4.14 2.07
C LEU A 6 1.70 -3.90 2.58
N PRO A 7 2.53 -4.95 2.69
CA PRO A 7 3.94 -4.78 3.03
C PRO A 7 4.67 -4.16 1.84
N VAL A 8 5.54 -3.19 2.13
CA VAL A 8 6.19 -2.36 1.13
C VAL A 8 7.69 -2.23 1.44
N LEU A 9 8.53 -2.36 0.41
CA LEU A 9 9.94 -2.00 0.38
C LEU A 9 10.32 -1.44 -1.01
N ASN A 10 10.30 -0.12 -1.13
CA ASN A 10 10.62 0.65 -2.34
C ASN A 10 9.68 0.41 -3.53
N GLU A 11 8.37 0.53 -3.33
CA GLU A 11 7.36 0.43 -4.38
C GLU A 11 6.54 1.72 -4.59
N ALA A 12 7.16 2.90 -4.42
CA ALA A 12 6.47 4.19 -4.49
C ALA A 12 5.67 4.38 -5.78
N ASP A 13 6.22 3.91 -6.91
CA ASP A 13 5.56 4.01 -8.22
C ASP A 13 4.37 3.04 -8.39
N ALA A 14 4.36 1.92 -7.66
CA ALA A 14 3.31 0.90 -7.77
C ALA A 14 2.14 1.15 -6.81
N LEU A 15 2.40 1.74 -5.64
CA LEU A 15 1.41 1.95 -4.58
C LEU A 15 0.13 2.67 -5.06
N PRO A 16 0.20 3.78 -5.82
CA PRO A 16 -1.00 4.46 -6.31
C PRO A 16 -1.89 3.57 -7.17
N TRP A 17 -1.30 2.67 -7.97
CA TRP A 17 -2.05 1.78 -8.85
C TRP A 17 -2.84 0.73 -8.07
N VAL A 18 -2.24 0.18 -7.01
CA VAL A 18 -2.84 -0.84 -6.13
C VAL A 18 -3.91 -0.21 -5.23
N VAL A 19 -3.54 0.85 -4.49
CA VAL A 19 -4.43 1.54 -3.54
C VAL A 19 -5.67 2.10 -4.25
N GLY A 20 -5.48 2.71 -5.43
CA GLY A 20 -6.58 3.26 -6.22
C GLY A 20 -7.55 2.22 -6.79
N ARG A 21 -7.26 0.92 -6.67
CA ARG A 21 -8.09 -0.19 -7.19
C ARG A 21 -8.63 -1.11 -6.09
N MET A 22 -8.47 -0.75 -4.82
CA MET A 22 -9.01 -1.54 -3.73
C MET A 22 -10.54 -1.70 -3.87
N PRO A 23 -11.10 -2.91 -3.73
CA PRO A 23 -12.54 -3.09 -3.82
C PRO A 23 -13.29 -2.35 -2.70
N PRO A 24 -14.55 -1.96 -2.93
CA PRO A 24 -15.37 -1.38 -1.87
C PRO A 24 -15.41 -2.27 -0.62
N GLY A 25 -15.22 -1.67 0.55
CA GLY A 25 -15.21 -2.39 1.84
C GLY A 25 -13.85 -2.95 2.27
N TYR A 26 -12.80 -2.81 1.44
CA TYR A 26 -11.41 -3.16 1.76
C TYR A 26 -10.55 -1.91 1.95
N GLY A 27 -10.04 -1.72 3.16
CA GLY A 27 -9.14 -0.61 3.51
C GLY A 27 -7.67 -1.04 3.37
N PRO A 28 -6.86 -0.39 2.54
CA PRO A 28 -5.43 -0.68 2.48
C PRO A 28 -4.71 -0.10 3.70
N LEU A 29 -3.89 -0.93 4.36
CA LEU A 29 -2.93 -0.53 5.39
C LEU A 29 -1.52 -0.77 4.83
N VAL A 30 -0.86 0.30 4.40
CA VAL A 30 0.51 0.26 3.92
C VAL A 30 1.45 0.15 5.10
N VAL A 31 2.33 -0.86 5.09
CA VAL A 31 3.32 -1.11 6.13
C VAL A 31 4.70 -1.07 5.49
N ASP A 32 5.39 0.05 5.69
CA ASP A 32 6.75 0.24 5.20
C ASP A 32 7.77 -0.63 5.97
N ASN A 33 8.70 -1.21 5.22
CA ASN A 33 9.79 -2.04 5.73
C ASN A 33 11.17 -1.37 5.53
N GLY A 34 11.22 -0.04 5.64
CA GLY A 34 12.45 0.73 5.48
C GLY A 34 12.72 1.16 4.05
N SER A 35 11.68 1.65 3.36
CA SER A 35 11.84 2.22 2.02
C SER A 35 12.69 3.50 2.05
N THR A 36 13.44 3.71 0.97
CA THR A 36 14.28 4.88 0.71
C THR A 36 13.78 5.71 -0.48
N ASP A 37 12.70 5.28 -1.13
CA ASP A 37 12.12 5.91 -2.32
C ASP A 37 10.86 6.77 -2.05
N GLY A 38 10.44 6.88 -0.79
CA GLY A 38 9.24 7.62 -0.39
C GLY A 38 7.95 6.80 -0.37
N SER A 39 8.03 5.47 -0.28
CA SER A 39 6.85 4.60 -0.15
C SER A 39 6.11 4.68 1.20
N GLY A 40 6.78 5.15 2.26
CA GLY A 40 6.24 5.28 3.62
C GLY A 40 5.58 6.62 3.94
#